data_AF-A0A520I4T8-F1
#
_entry.id   AF-A0A520I4T8-F1
#
_cell.length_a   1.000
_cell.length_b   1.000
_cell.length_c   1.000
_cell.angle_alpha   90.00
_cell.angle_beta   90.00
_cell.angle_gamma   90.00
#
_symmetry.space_group_name_H-M   'P 1'
#
loop_
_entity.id
_entity.type
_entity.pdbx_description
1 polymer ?
#
loop_
_entity_poly.entity_id
_entity_poly.type
_entity_poly.pdbx_seq_one_letter_code
_entity_poly.pdbx_strand_id
1 'polypeptide(L)' 'VHGRWTGVCGGLASEPLAVPILIGLGVTELSCAPAIIPEIKALVATLGMEACREHATACLACTSAAQVRTLAREFAA' A
#
# COMPACT_ATOMS: atom_id res chain seq x y z
N VAL A 1 4.90 10.66 15.75
CA VAL A 1 6.12 11.12 15.03
C VAL A 1 5.85 12.52 14.49
N HIS A 2 6.52 13.56 14.99
CA HIS A 2 6.50 15.00 14.59
C HIS A 2 5.22 15.72 14.09
N GLY A 3 4.03 15.09 14.06
CA GLY A 3 2.82 15.68 13.48
C GLY A 3 2.89 15.95 11.97
N ARG A 4 3.81 15.30 11.25
CA ARG A 4 4.03 15.48 9.80
C ARG A 4 3.44 14.31 9.02
N TRP A 5 2.91 14.62 7.84
CA TRP A 5 2.39 13.66 6.89
C TRP A 5 3.52 13.09 6.00
N THR A 6 3.29 11.91 5.43
CA THR A 6 4.22 11.24 4.52
C THR A 6 3.50 10.89 3.22
N GLY A 7 4.02 11.37 2.09
CA GLY A 7 3.57 11.00 0.76
C GLY A 7 4.56 10.08 0.04
N VAL A 8 4.07 9.31 -0.92
CA VAL A 8 4.89 8.46 -1.80
C VAL A 8 4.58 8.79 -3.25
N CYS A 9 5.64 9.03 -4.04
CA CYS A 9 5.57 9.26 -5.49
C CYS A 9 6.29 8.16 -6.27
N GLY A 10 6.03 8.11 -7.59
CA GLY A 10 6.71 7.20 -8.52
C GLY A 10 5.92 5.92 -8.79
N GLY A 11 6.58 4.95 -9.44
CA GLY A 11 5.92 3.72 -9.93
C GLY A 11 5.21 2.93 -8.84
N LEU A 12 5.76 2.88 -7.63
CA LEU A 12 5.18 2.13 -6.51
C LEU A 12 3.84 2.71 -6.03
N ALA A 13 3.65 4.04 -6.10
CA ALA A 13 2.38 4.66 -5.78
C ALA A 13 1.29 4.31 -6.82
N SER A 14 1.68 3.86 -8.01
CA SER A 14 0.79 3.46 -9.11
C SER A 14 0.60 1.94 -9.18
N GLU A 15 1.08 1.18 -8.19
CA GLU A 15 1.03 -0.28 -8.15
C GLU A 15 -0.06 -0.75 -7.17
N PRO A 16 -1.18 -1.32 -7.65
CA PRO A 16 -2.29 -1.75 -6.78
C PRO A 16 -1.88 -2.70 -5.66
N LEU A 17 -0.93 -3.62 -5.91
CA LEU A 17 -0.46 -4.56 -4.88
C LEU A 17 0.33 -3.87 -3.75
N ALA A 18 0.89 -2.70 -4.00
CA ALA A 18 1.65 -1.95 -3.00
C ALA A 18 0.77 -1.01 -2.15
N VAL A 19 -0.39 -0.60 -2.65
CA VAL A 19 -1.26 0.38 -1.99
C VAL A 19 -1.65 -0.02 -0.56
N PRO A 20 -2.13 -1.26 -0.29
CA PRO A 20 -2.50 -1.66 1.07
C PRO A 20 -1.30 -1.63 2.04
N ILE A 21 -0.11 -1.98 1.55
CA ILE A 21 1.13 -1.96 2.33
C ILE A 21 1.49 -0.51 2.68
N LEU A 22 1.51 0.40 1.70
CA LEU A 22 1.84 1.81 1.92
C LEU A 22 0.89 2.48 2.92
N ILE A 23 -0.42 2.21 2.79
CA ILE A 23 -1.43 2.71 3.73
C ILE A 23 -1.21 2.14 5.13
N GLY A 24 -0.92 0.84 5.23
CA GLY A 24 -0.61 0.18 6.50
C GLY A 24 0.63 0.73 7.20
N LEU A 25 1.62 1.20 6.43
CA LEU A 25 2.82 1.88 6.91
C LEU A 25 2.56 3.33 7.35
N GLY A 26 1.35 3.86 7.13
CA GLY A 26 0.96 5.22 7.50
C GLY A 26 1.25 6.27 6.43
N VAL A 27 1.41 5.87 5.16
CA VAL A 27 1.43 6.82 4.03
C VAL A 27 0.04 7.41 3.87
N THR A 28 -0.04 8.74 3.80
CA THR A 28 -1.32 9.47 3.72
C THR A 28 -1.56 10.12 2.37
N GLU A 29 -0.55 10.13 1.48
CA GLU A 29 -0.67 10.67 0.12
C GLU A 29 0.04 9.75 -0.89
N LEU A 30 -0.65 9.46 -1.99
CA LEU A 30 -0.12 8.70 -3.13
C LEU A 30 -0.15 9.59 -4.38
N SER A 31 1.01 9.79 -5.00
CA SER A 31 1.15 10.51 -6.26
C SER A 31 1.31 9.51 -7.42
N CYS A 32 0.20 9.21 -8.08
CA CYS A 32 0.10 8.19 -9.12
C CYS A 32 0.12 8.77 -10.55
N ALA A 33 0.38 7.93 -11.55
CA ALA A 33 0.13 8.29 -12.94
C ALA A 33 -1.37 8.61 -13.17
N PRO A 34 -1.74 9.68 -13.89
CA PRO A 34 -3.14 10.09 -14.02
C PRO A 34 -4.10 8.99 -14.47
N ALA A 35 -3.65 8.11 -15.37
CA ALA A 35 -4.46 7.03 -15.92
C ALA A 35 -4.89 5.97 -14.88
N ILE A 36 -4.10 5.74 -13.82
CA ILE A 36 -4.40 4.72 -12.79
C ILE A 36 -5.15 5.29 -11.59
N ILE A 37 -5.22 6.62 -11.43
CA ILE A 37 -5.85 7.26 -10.26
C ILE A 37 -7.28 6.73 -9.98
N PRO A 38 -8.16 6.53 -10.98
CA PRO A 38 -9.51 5.99 -10.71
C PRO A 38 -9.47 4.59 -10.09
N GLU A 39 -8.60 3.71 -10.58
CA GLU A 39 -8.43 2.35 -10.08
C GLU A 39 -7.87 2.35 -8.65
N ILE A 40 -6.81 3.14 -8.40
CA ILE A 40 -6.23 3.27 -7.06
C ILE A 40 -7.28 3.82 -6.07
N LYS A 41 -8.07 4.82 -6.46
CA LYS A 41 -9.16 5.34 -5.61
C LYS A 41 -10.24 4.29 -5.33
N ALA A 42 -10.63 3.50 -6.34
CA ALA A 42 -11.59 2.43 -6.17
C ALA A 42 -11.08 1.35 -5.20
N LEU A 43 -9.80 0.96 -5.33
CA LEU A 43 -9.14 0.07 -4.39
C LEU A 43 -9.13 0.65 -2.98
N VAL A 44 -8.64 1.89 -2.79
CA VAL A 44 -8.56 2.51 -1.46
C VAL A 44 -9.94 2.58 -0.77
N ALA A 45 -11.01 2.80 -1.53
CA ALA A 45 -12.37 2.84 -1.00
C ALA A 45 -12.85 1.50 -0.42
N THR A 46 -12.24 0.36 -0.76
CA THR A 46 -12.60 -0.97 -0.23
C THR A 46 -11.73 -1.41 0.95
N LEU A 47 -10.64 -0.69 1.23
CA LEU A 47 -9.64 -1.12 2.21
C LEU A 47 -10.04 -0.78 3.66
N GLY A 48 -9.91 -1.78 4.54
CA GLY A 48 -9.95 -1.59 5.99
C GLY A 48 -8.59 -1.19 6.53
N MET A 49 -8.51 -0.08 7.28
CA MET A 49 -7.25 0.44 7.82
C MET A 49 -6.54 -0.56 8.76
N GLU A 50 -7.29 -1.33 9.56
CA GLU A 50 -6.72 -2.35 10.45
C GLU A 50 -6.08 -3.49 9.65
N ALA A 51 -6.80 -4.03 8.66
CA ALA A 51 -6.28 -5.05 7.76
C ALA A 51 -5.01 -4.58 7.01
N CYS A 52 -4.98 -3.33 6.55
CA CYS A 52 -3.77 -2.77 5.93
C CYS A 52 -2.57 -2.73 6.89
N ARG A 53 -2.79 -2.38 8.17
CA ARG A 53 -1.72 -2.35 9.18
C ARG A 53 -1.19 -3.74 9.50
N GLU A 54 -2.07 -4.71 9.68
CA GLU A 54 -1.70 -6.11 9.89
C GLU A 54 -0.90 -6.64 8.69
N HIS A 55 -1.38 -6.36 7.48
CA HIS A 55 -0.72 -6.75 6.25
C HIS A 55 0.68 -6.14 6.11
N ALA A 56 0.82 -4.83 6.35
CA ALA A 56 2.11 -4.15 6.32
C ALA A 56 3.07 -4.73 7.39
N THR A 57 2.57 -5.05 8.59
CA THR A 57 3.35 -5.68 9.66
C THR A 57 3.87 -7.05 9.24
N ALA A 58 3.03 -7.88 8.60
CA ALA A 58 3.43 -9.17 8.06
C ALA A 58 4.50 -9.02 6.95
N CYS A 59 4.34 -8.05 6.05
CA CYS A 59 5.33 -7.75 5.01
C CYS A 59 6.68 -7.30 5.59
N LEU A 60 6.68 -6.50 6.66
CA LEU A 60 7.91 -6.07 7.33
C LEU A 60 8.67 -7.23 8.00
N ALA A 61 7.98 -8.31 8.36
CA ALA A 61 8.60 -9.51 8.94
C ALA A 61 9.19 -10.47 7.89
N CYS A 62 8.93 -10.24 6.60
CA CYS A 62 9.49 -11.06 5.52
C CYS A 62 11.00 -10.88 5.38
N THR A 63 11.70 -11.94 5.00
CA THR A 63 13.16 -11.94 4.80
C THR A 63 13.55 -11.73 3.33
N SER A 64 12.58 -11.63 2.43
CA SER A 64 12.83 -11.39 1.00
C SER A 64 11.70 -10.64 0.31
N ALA A 65 12.05 -9.91 -0.75
CA ALA A 65 11.07 -9.24 -1.60
C ALA A 65 10.10 -10.21 -2.30
N ALA A 66 10.51 -11.47 -2.51
CA ALA A 66 9.64 -12.50 -3.08
C ALA A 66 8.48 -12.85 -2.13
N GLN A 67 8.76 -12.99 -0.84
CA GLN A 67 7.75 -13.23 0.20
C GLN A 67 6.77 -12.05 0.30
N VAL A 68 7.28 -10.80 0.29
CA VAL A 68 6.43 -9.60 0.29
C VAL A 68 5.48 -9.61 -0.89
N ARG A 69 5.97 -9.90 -2.10
CA ARG A 69 5.12 -9.98 -3.30
C ARG A 69 4.09 -11.11 -3.24
N THR A 70 4.40 -12.22 -2.58
CA THR A 70 3.43 -13.31 -2.36
C THR A 70 2.33 -12.85 -1.42
N LEU A 71 2.67 -12.30 -0.25
CA LEU A 71 1.68 -11.75 0.68
C LEU A 71 0.82 -10.68 0.01
N ALA A 72 1.42 -9.77 -0.76
CA ALA A 72 0.70 -8.70 -1.44
C ALA A 72 -0.38 -9.23 -2.40
N ARG A 73 -0.11 -10.34 -3.09
CA ARG A 73 -1.11 -11.00 -3.94
C ARG A 73 -2.20 -11.70 -3.13
N GLU A 74 -1.85 -12.32 -2.01
CA GLU A 74 -2.81 -13.00 -1.12
C GLU A 74 -3.79 -12.01 -0.48
N PHE A 75 -3.37 -10.77 -0.21
CA PHE A 75 -4.25 -9.73 0.31
C PHE A 75 -5.29 -9.25 -0.72
N ALA A 76 -4.95 -9.34 -2.02
CA ALA A 76 -5.82 -8.91 -3.11
C ALA A 76 -6.78 -10.01 -3.62
N ALA A 77 -6.67 -11.23 -3.09
CA ALA A 77 -7.50 -12.39 -3.44
C ALA A 77 -8.77 -12.44 -2.56
#